data_AF-A0A0D2UNY0-F1
#
_entry.id   AF-A0A0D2UNY0-F1
#
_cell.length_a   1.000
_cell.length_b   1.000
_cell.length_c   1.000
_cell.angle_alpha   90.00
_cell.angle_beta   90.00
_cell.angle_gamma   90.00
#
_symmetry.space_group_name_H-M   'P 1'
#
loop_
_entity.id
_entity.type
_entity.pdbx_description
1 polymer ?
#
loop_
_entity_poly.entity_id
_entity_poly.type
_entity_poly.pdbx_seq_one_letter_code
_entity_poly.pdbx_strand_id
1 'polypeptide(L)'
;MHGAWFLQFDEQKDQVAIEQILRVVFLDPERPCPALEKLKCQLDEADAALEARKKPPEDSGPRIIGEGLVIDEWKERRERYLARQQVEGVDSA
;
A
#
# COMPACT_ATOMS: atom_id res chain seq x y z
N MET A 1 5.37 42.50 -44.89
CA MET A 1 5.98 42.14 -43.59
C MET A 1 4.98 41.40 -42.69
N HIS A 2 4.33 40.34 -43.18
CA HIS A 2 3.38 39.55 -42.37
C HIS A 2 3.82 38.07 -42.24
N GLY A 3 4.63 37.55 -43.17
CA GLY A 3 5.10 36.16 -43.12
C GLY A 3 6.06 35.83 -41.98
N ALA A 4 6.87 36.79 -41.51
CA ALA A 4 7.83 36.56 -40.42
C ALA A 4 7.17 36.44 -39.02
N TRP A 5 6.00 37.07 -38.83
CA TRP A 5 5.24 36.99 -37.57
C TRP A 5 4.54 35.64 -37.39
N PHE A 6 4.10 35.01 -38.48
CA PHE A 6 3.50 33.68 -38.42
C PHE A 6 4.51 32.58 -38.05
N LEU A 7 5.71 32.63 -38.63
CA LEU A 7 6.78 31.67 -38.30
C LEU A 7 7.23 31.78 -36.84
N GLN A 8 7.36 33.01 -36.31
CA GLN A 8 7.73 33.24 -34.92
C GLN A 8 6.64 32.76 -33.93
N PHE A 9 5.36 32.87 -34.31
CA PHE A 9 4.25 32.38 -33.49
C PHE A 9 4.15 30.85 -33.49
N ASP A 10 4.38 30.19 -34.63
CA ASP A 10 4.38 28.72 -34.71
C ASP A 10 5.52 28.11 -33.89
N GLU A 11 6.72 28.71 -33.90
CA GLU A 11 7.84 28.27 -33.05
C GLU A 11 7.52 28.42 -31.55
N GLN A 12 6.81 29.48 -31.16
CA GLN A 12 6.33 29.67 -29.79
C GLN A 12 5.24 28.65 -29.39
N LYS A 13 4.38 28.23 -30.34
CA LYS A 13 3.33 27.24 -30.07
C LYS A 13 3.91 25.86 -29.79
N ASP A 14 4.93 25.45 -30.53
CA ASP A 14 5.60 24.17 -30.31
C ASP A 14 6.26 24.14 -28.93
N GLN A 15 6.92 25.24 -28.54
CA GLN A 15 7.49 25.38 -27.19
C GLN A 15 6.42 25.28 -26.09
N VAL A 16 5.28 25.96 -26.25
CA VAL A 16 4.16 25.89 -25.30
C VAL A 16 3.56 24.48 -25.24
N ALA A 17 3.45 23.79 -26.37
CA ALA A 17 2.96 22.41 -26.43
C ALA A 17 3.90 21.45 -25.69
N ILE A 18 5.22 21.58 -25.88
CA ILE A 18 6.22 20.80 -25.16
C ILE A 18 6.11 21.03 -23.64
N GLU A 19 6.00 22.29 -23.20
CA GLU A 19 5.84 22.62 -21.78
C GLU A 19 4.53 22.07 -21.19
N GLN A 20 3.43 22.13 -21.95
CA GLN A 20 2.15 21.57 -21.53
C GLN A 20 2.20 20.04 -21.44
N ILE A 21 2.83 19.36 -22.41
CA ILE A 21 3.02 17.92 -22.41
C ILE A 21 3.91 17.49 -21.23
N LEU A 22 5.01 18.20 -20.97
CA LEU A 22 5.90 17.91 -19.85
C LEU A 22 5.20 18.13 -18.49
N ARG A 23 4.29 19.12 -18.38
CA ARG A 23 3.43 19.30 -17.20
C ARG A 23 2.45 18.16 -16.96
N VAL A 24 2.07 17.38 -17.99
CA VAL A 24 1.24 16.18 -17.81
C VAL A 24 2.05 15.02 -17.23
N VAL A 25 3.36 14.94 -17.53
CA VAL A 25 4.25 13.90 -17.01
C VAL A 25 4.70 14.19 -15.58
N PHE A 26 4.84 15.46 -15.21
CA PHE A 26 5.19 15.89 -13.85
C PHE A 26 4.02 16.63 -13.19
N LEU A 27 3.21 15.87 -12.43
CA LEU A 27 2.26 16.47 -11.50
C LEU A 27 3.05 17.23 -10.42
N ASP A 28 2.91 18.55 -10.41
CA ASP A 28 3.45 19.41 -9.35
C ASP A 28 2.61 19.22 -8.07
N PRO A 29 3.18 18.70 -6.97
CA PRO A 29 2.44 18.43 -5.75
C PRO A 29 1.98 19.69 -5.02
N GLU A 30 2.64 20.84 -5.24
CA GLU A 30 2.30 22.12 -4.61
C GLU A 30 1.16 22.84 -5.35
N ARG A 31 0.89 22.44 -6.59
CA ARG A 31 -0.18 23.03 -7.41
C ARG A 31 -1.42 22.15 -7.38
N PRO A 32 -2.55 22.63 -6.82
CA PRO A 32 -3.78 21.86 -6.84
C PRO A 32 -4.26 21.67 -8.28
N CYS A 33 -4.52 20.42 -8.65
CA CYS A 33 -5.10 20.08 -9.94
C CYS A 33 -6.05 18.89 -9.82
N PRO A 34 -7.08 18.78 -10.69
CA PRO A 34 -8.08 17.71 -10.60
C PRO A 34 -7.49 16.29 -10.65
N ALA A 35 -6.39 16.11 -11.40
CA ALA A 35 -5.70 14.83 -11.49
C ALA A 35 -5.05 14.43 -10.16
N LEU A 36 -4.39 15.38 -9.47
CA LEU A 36 -3.77 15.14 -8.17
C LEU A 36 -4.82 14.85 -7.10
N GLU A 37 -5.93 15.59 -7.09
CA GLU A 37 -7.03 15.34 -6.15
C GLU A 37 -7.66 13.95 -6.36
N LYS A 38 -7.85 13.53 -7.61
CA LYS A 38 -8.32 12.17 -7.92
C LYS A 38 -7.37 11.10 -7.40
N LEU A 39 -6.06 11.29 -7.57
CA LEU A 39 -5.05 10.34 -7.08
C LEU A 39 -5.02 10.28 -5.55
N LYS A 40 -5.17 11.40 -4.85
CA LYS A 40 -5.29 11.44 -3.38
C LYS A 40 -6.50 10.62 -2.90
N CYS A 41 -7.68 10.83 -3.48
CA CYS A 41 -8.86 10.05 -3.12
C CYS A 41 -8.67 8.54 -3.37
N GLN A 42 -8.02 8.16 -4.47
CA GLN A 42 -7.73 6.75 -4.77
C GLN A 42 -6.77 6.13 -3.74
N LEU A 43 -5.81 6.91 -3.25
CA LEU A 43 -4.90 6.47 -2.19
C LEU A 43 -5.67 6.23 -0.88
N ASP A 44 -6.52 7.18 -0.49
CA ASP A 44 -7.36 7.05 0.71
C ASP A 44 -8.29 5.82 0.63
N GLU A 45 -8.89 5.57 -0.54
CA GLU A 45 -9.74 4.41 -0.78
C GLU A 45 -8.96 3.09 -0.70
N ALA A 46 -7.75 3.05 -1.27
CA ALA A 46 -6.89 1.88 -1.20
C ALA A 46 -6.45 1.58 0.25
N ASP A 47 -6.11 2.61 1.02
CA ASP A 47 -5.76 2.48 2.44
C ASP A 47 -6.96 2.00 3.26
N ALA A 48 -8.16 2.54 3.02
CA ALA A 48 -9.38 2.09 3.68
C ALA A 48 -9.70 0.62 3.34
N ALA A 49 -9.53 0.20 2.08
CA ALA A 49 -9.69 -1.19 1.66
C ALA A 49 -8.67 -2.12 2.33
N LEU A 50 -7.44 -1.65 2.55
CA LEU A 50 -6.38 -2.40 3.22
C LEU A 50 -6.72 -2.57 4.72
N GLU A 51 -7.16 -1.51 5.40
CA GLU A 51 -7.60 -1.58 6.80
C GLU A 51 -8.83 -2.48 6.96
N ALA A 52 -9.78 -2.47 6.02
CA ALA A 52 -10.92 -3.39 6.02
C ALA A 52 -10.50 -4.86 5.90
N ARG A 53 -9.41 -5.17 5.18
CA ARG A 53 -8.85 -6.52 5.08
C ARG A 53 -8.04 -6.94 6.31
N LYS A 54 -7.49 -5.97 7.07
CA LYS A 54 -6.80 -6.23 8.34
C LYS A 54 -7.75 -6.50 9.50
N LYS A 55 -9.00 -6.04 9.43
CA LYS A 55 -10.02 -6.43 10.41
C LYS A 55 -10.18 -7.96 10.36
N PRO A 56 -10.00 -8.67 11.49
CA PRO A 56 -10.47 -10.04 11.58
C PRO A 56 -11.95 -10.08 11.15
N PRO A 57 -12.42 -11.14 10.48
CA PRO A 57 -13.85 -11.26 10.20
C PRO A 57 -14.61 -10.97 11.50
N GLU A 58 -15.54 -9.99 11.45
CA GLU A 58 -16.48 -9.73 12.55
C GLU A 58 -16.96 -11.07 13.06
N ASP A 59 -16.90 -11.23 14.39
CA ASP A 59 -17.26 -12.39 15.19
C ASP A 59 -18.65 -12.91 14.80
N SER A 60 -18.69 -13.61 13.66
CA SER A 60 -19.73 -14.53 13.29
C SER A 60 -19.51 -15.67 14.26
N GLY A 61 -20.32 -15.66 15.33
CA GLY A 61 -20.13 -16.44 16.55
C GLY A 61 -19.66 -17.88 16.39
N PRO A 62 -19.30 -18.50 17.51
CA PRO A 62 -18.19 -19.44 17.63
C PRO A 62 -18.23 -20.51 16.55
N ARG A 63 -17.34 -20.37 15.56
CA ARG A 63 -17.04 -21.43 14.60
C ARG A 63 -16.20 -22.49 15.31
N ILE A 64 -16.83 -23.19 16.25
CA ILE A 64 -16.40 -24.50 16.73
C ILE A 64 -16.60 -25.44 15.54
N ILE A 65 -15.64 -25.43 14.60
CA ILE A 65 -15.54 -26.43 13.54
C ILE A 65 -14.07 -26.82 13.50
N GLY A 66 -13.74 -27.83 14.30
CA GLY A 66 -12.42 -28.45 14.36
C GLY A 66 -11.75 -28.25 15.71
N GLU A 67 -12.02 -29.15 16.65
CA GLU A 67 -11.12 -29.43 17.78
C GLU A 67 -9.68 -29.55 17.24
N GLY A 68 -8.82 -28.59 17.59
CA GLY A 68 -7.42 -28.53 17.12
C GLY A 68 -7.17 -27.45 16.08
N LEU A 69 -7.29 -26.18 16.47
CA LEU A 69 -6.61 -25.10 15.75
C LEU A 69 -5.11 -25.46 15.73
N VAL A 70 -4.47 -25.48 14.55
CA VAL A 70 -3.02 -25.70 14.39
C VAL A 70 -2.19 -24.82 15.35
N ILE A 71 -2.76 -23.69 15.78
CA ILE A 71 -2.23 -22.79 16.81
C ILE A 71 -2.08 -23.48 18.17
N ASP A 72 -3.09 -24.22 18.62
CA ASP A 72 -3.05 -24.94 19.90
C ASP A 72 -2.10 -26.13 19.85
N GLU A 73 -2.06 -26.88 18.75
CA GLU A 73 -1.09 -27.96 18.54
C GLU A 73 0.36 -27.46 18.52
N TRP A 74 0.62 -26.34 17.86
CA TRP A 74 1.96 -25.76 17.77
C TRP A 74 2.42 -25.19 19.11
N LYS A 75 1.50 -24.60 19.88
CA LYS A 75 1.72 -24.15 21.25
C LYS A 75 2.02 -25.33 22.18
N GLU A 76 1.23 -26.39 22.12
CA GLU A 76 1.44 -27.59 22.94
C GLU A 76 2.77 -28.28 22.60
N ARG A 77 3.15 -28.32 21.31
CA ARG A 77 4.46 -28.84 20.88
C ARG A 77 5.61 -27.98 21.42
N ARG A 78 5.50 -26.65 21.37
CA ARG A 78 6.50 -25.71 21.91
C ARG A 78 6.68 -25.87 23.42
N GLU A 79 5.60 -25.91 24.18
CA GLU A 79 5.63 -26.12 25.63
C GLU A 79 6.26 -27.48 25.99
N ARG A 80 5.92 -28.52 25.22
CA ARG A 80 6.50 -29.87 25.41
C ARG A 80 8.00 -29.93 25.11
N TYR A 81 8.52 -29.13 24.18
CA TYR A 81 9.96 -29.00 23.95
C TYR A 81 10.65 -28.21 25.08
N LEU A 82 10.04 -27.10 25.53
CA LEU A 82 10.59 -26.27 26.61
C LEU A 82 10.62 -27.00 27.96
N ALA A 83 9.61 -27.83 28.26
CA ALA A 83 9.58 -28.66 29.45
C ALA A 83 10.68 -29.73 29.43
N ARG A 84 10.96 -30.33 28.26
CA ARG A 84 12.05 -31.31 28.10
C ARG A 84 13.43 -30.67 28.24
N GLN A 85 13.64 -29.48 27.67
CA GLN A 85 14.90 -28.74 27.83
C GLN A 85 15.17 -28.31 29.28
N GLN A 86 14.14 -27.94 30.04
CA GLN A 86 14.31 -27.55 31.44
C GLN A 86 14.63 -28.73 32.38
N VAL A 87 14.26 -29.96 32.00
CA VAL A 87 14.59 -31.16 32.79
C VAL A 87 16.00 -31.67 32.50
N GLU A 88 16.49 -31.59 31.27
CA GLU A 88 17.87 -32.02 30.93
C GLU A 88 18.97 -31.00 31.30
N GLY A 89 18.62 -29.75 31.58
CA GLY A 89 19.57 -28.69 31.94
C GLY A 89 19.94 -28.58 33.43
N VAL A 90 19.40 -29.45 34.29
CA VAL A 90 19.64 -29.41 35.75
C VAL A 90 20.71 -30.42 36.21
N ASP A 91 21.14 -31.36 35.37
CA ASP A 91 22.13 -32.39 35.71
C ASP A 91 23.51 -32.18 35.05
N SER A 92 24.01 -30.94 35.07
CA SER A 92 25.44 -30.67 34.82
C SER A 92 25.90 -29.50 35.68
N ALA A 93 26.06 -29.79 36.97
CA ALA A 93 26.84 -29.01 37.93
C ALA A 93 28.00 -29.87 38.44
#